data_AF-A0A5L4XYX2-F1
#
_entry.id   AF-A0A5L4XYX2-F1
#
_cell.length_a   1.000
_cell.length_b   1.000
_cell.length_c   1.000
_cell.angle_alpha   90.00
_cell.angle_beta   90.00
_cell.angle_gamma   90.00
#
_symmetry.space_group_name_H-M   'P 1'
#
loop_
_entity.id
_entity.type
_entity.pdbx_description
1 polymer ?
#
loop_
_entity_poly.entity_id
_entity_poly.type
_entity_poly.pdbx_seq_one_letter_code
_entity_poly.pdbx_strand_id
1 'polypeptide(L)'
;MNELVLTIFRIVFILSFILLLIPILVLLERKISAFIQDRPGPNRANIAGIRLGGIIQALADALKLAIKEDFTPSSIRSKFLFTIAPMILFLMSTLTIAVIPFSDYFTIDGVKHLMQGIPFDGGMLWYLGVASLSIYGIMLAGYASNNKYSLLGSLRAASGAISYEIPLGLAVVSMILTYDSINLNDFVLQQQGSFLGLPSWGIFIQPLAAIIFIICAFAETNRAPFDLAEGESEIVAGYHLEYSAMSFAMFFMAEYIAMTAMSALIITIFFGGYSLPYLSTADLVNNYKIVLLSIVFIITILGFIFVLWINKNNVTRYKVTNDFRKKENKFYKICTFIVVAITDVICFYLYFTGLQSLGQEILVTILYLTIFALKTFVMLFVFIWVRWTVPRFRYDQIQRLGWEKLMPLAIFNIIITAMVVVYGN
;
A
#
# COMPACT_ATOMS: atom_id res chain seq x y z
N MET A 1 12.68 -10.16 26.44
CA MET A 1 13.41 -9.85 25.18
C MET A 1 13.74 -8.36 25.19
N ASN A 2 14.97 -7.92 24.90
CA ASN A 2 15.28 -6.48 24.90
C ASN A 2 14.35 -5.75 23.91
N GLU A 3 13.66 -4.70 24.35
CA GLU A 3 12.71 -3.94 23.51
C GLU A 3 13.34 -3.47 22.19
N LEU A 4 14.62 -3.10 22.23
CA LEU A 4 15.39 -2.73 21.05
C LEU A 4 15.48 -3.85 20.00
N VAL A 5 15.65 -5.11 20.43
CA VAL A 5 15.69 -6.27 19.52
C VAL A 5 14.32 -6.48 18.87
N LEU A 6 13.25 -6.34 19.65
CA LEU A 6 11.89 -6.48 19.15
C LEU A 6 11.54 -5.37 18.14
N THR A 7 11.94 -4.13 18.41
CA THR A 7 11.77 -3.01 17.47
C THR A 7 12.57 -3.22 16.18
N ILE A 8 13.84 -3.64 16.27
CA ILE A 8 14.64 -3.95 15.07
C ILE A 8 13.98 -5.06 14.25
N PHE A 9 13.49 -6.11 14.90
CA PHE A 9 12.79 -7.19 14.21
C PHE A 9 11.54 -6.68 13.46
N ARG A 10 10.72 -5.83 14.08
CA ARG A 10 9.53 -5.23 13.44
C ARG A 10 9.89 -4.36 12.24
N ILE A 11 10.92 -3.53 12.37
CA ILE A 11 11.41 -2.69 11.28
C ILE A 11 11.88 -3.55 10.11
N VAL A 12 12.71 -4.56 10.36
CA VAL A 12 13.21 -5.48 9.32
C VAL A 12 12.05 -6.25 8.68
N PHE A 13 11.08 -6.70 9.48
CA PHE A 13 9.89 -7.38 8.98
C PHE A 13 9.09 -6.50 8.02
N ILE A 14 8.75 -5.27 8.40
CA ILE A 14 7.98 -4.35 7.55
C ILE A 14 8.76 -3.96 6.30
N LEU A 15 10.04 -3.61 6.42
CA LEU A 15 10.88 -3.26 5.28
C LEU A 15 10.98 -4.41 4.28
N SER A 16 11.23 -5.63 4.77
CA SER A 16 11.30 -6.81 3.90
C SER A 16 9.96 -7.10 3.21
N PHE A 17 8.84 -6.98 3.93
CA PHE A 17 7.50 -7.17 3.38
C PHE A 17 7.22 -6.20 2.22
N ILE A 18 7.52 -4.92 2.40
CA ILE A 18 7.25 -3.89 1.39
C ILE A 18 8.15 -4.06 0.18
N LEU A 19 9.45 -4.29 0.38
CA LEU A 19 10.38 -4.47 -0.73
C LEU A 19 10.04 -5.70 -1.59
N LEU A 20 9.50 -6.76 -0.97
CA LEU A 20 8.99 -7.93 -1.68
C LEU A 20 7.64 -7.66 -2.36
N LEU A 21 6.83 -6.76 -1.82
CA LEU A 21 5.54 -6.38 -2.41
C LEU A 21 5.72 -5.56 -3.70
N ILE A 22 6.74 -4.69 -3.79
CA ILE A 22 6.92 -3.80 -4.96
C ILE A 22 6.99 -4.57 -6.30
N PRO A 23 7.84 -5.60 -6.49
CA PRO A 23 7.86 -6.35 -7.74
C PRO A 23 6.52 -7.00 -8.09
N ILE A 24 5.75 -7.40 -7.07
CA ILE A 24 4.40 -7.97 -7.25
C ILE A 24 3.43 -6.88 -7.73
N LEU A 25 3.48 -5.68 -7.16
CA LEU A 25 2.64 -4.55 -7.59
C LEU A 25 2.95 -4.12 -9.02
N VAL A 26 4.23 -4.06 -9.39
CA VAL A 26 4.65 -3.75 -10.76
C VAL A 26 4.10 -4.80 -11.75
N LEU A 27 4.17 -6.08 -11.40
CA LEU A 27 3.59 -7.15 -12.21
C LEU A 27 2.06 -7.03 -12.30
N LEU A 28 1.41 -6.77 -11.17
CA LEU A 28 -0.04 -6.62 -11.06
C LEU A 28 -0.52 -5.48 -11.95
N GLU A 29 0.13 -4.32 -11.88
CA GLU A 29 -0.18 -3.16 -12.69
C GLU A 29 -0.05 -3.45 -14.19
N ARG A 30 1.02 -4.13 -14.61
CA ARG A 30 1.19 -4.56 -16.01
C ARG A 30 0.09 -5.53 -16.48
N LYS A 31 -0.45 -6.35 -15.58
CA LYS A 31 -1.54 -7.27 -15.92
C LYS A 31 -2.89 -6.59 -15.94
N ILE A 32 -3.19 -5.74 -14.97
CA ILE A 32 -4.46 -5.01 -14.89
C ILE A 32 -4.57 -4.04 -16.07
N SER A 33 -3.51 -3.29 -16.37
CA SER A 33 -3.47 -2.40 -17.53
C SER A 33 -3.69 -3.14 -18.85
N ALA A 34 -3.02 -4.28 -19.02
CA ALA A 34 -3.20 -5.12 -20.19
C ALA A 34 -4.63 -5.66 -20.29
N PHE A 35 -5.24 -6.06 -19.16
CA PHE A 35 -6.63 -6.50 -19.10
C PHE A 35 -7.62 -5.38 -19.49
N ILE A 36 -7.45 -4.16 -18.97
CA ILE A 36 -8.29 -3.00 -19.33
C ILE A 36 -8.19 -2.68 -20.83
N GLN A 37 -7.01 -2.88 -21.42
CA GLN A 37 -6.73 -2.64 -22.84
C GLN A 37 -7.03 -3.83 -23.76
N ASP A 38 -7.67 -4.89 -23.25
CA ASP A 38 -7.94 -6.14 -23.96
C ASP A 38 -6.70 -6.74 -24.67
N ARG A 39 -5.54 -6.71 -23.99
CA ARG A 39 -4.30 -7.33 -24.46
C ARG A 39 -3.68 -8.23 -23.39
N PRO A 40 -2.86 -9.22 -23.78
CA PRO A 40 -2.20 -10.08 -22.80
C PRO A 40 -1.04 -9.35 -22.09
N GLY A 41 -0.98 -9.48 -20.76
CA GLY A 41 0.16 -9.02 -19.96
C GLY A 41 1.43 -9.90 -20.12
N PRO A 42 2.47 -9.67 -19.29
CA PRO A 42 3.74 -10.38 -19.38
C PRO A 42 3.59 -11.91 -19.23
N ASN A 43 3.90 -12.66 -20.31
CA ASN A 43 3.70 -14.11 -20.38
C ASN A 43 4.85 -14.86 -21.08
N ARG A 44 6.01 -14.22 -21.25
CA ARG A 44 7.13 -14.76 -22.06
C ARG A 44 8.32 -15.26 -21.23
N ALA A 45 8.74 -14.50 -20.22
CA ALA A 45 9.86 -14.88 -19.36
C ALA A 45 9.55 -16.20 -18.63
N ASN A 46 10.47 -17.16 -18.70
CA ASN A 46 10.37 -18.44 -18.04
C ASN A 46 11.73 -18.93 -17.55
N ILE A 47 11.71 -19.79 -16.54
CA ILE A 47 12.87 -20.51 -16.04
C ILE A 47 12.52 -21.99 -16.16
N ALA A 48 13.34 -22.75 -16.88
CA ALA A 48 13.09 -24.18 -17.14
C ALA A 48 11.68 -24.50 -17.69
N GLY A 49 11.10 -23.59 -18.47
CA GLY A 49 9.77 -23.76 -19.07
C GLY A 49 8.57 -23.40 -18.17
N ILE A 50 8.80 -22.90 -16.95
CA ILE A 50 7.75 -22.40 -16.03
C ILE A 50 7.76 -20.87 -16.06
N ARG A 51 6.59 -20.25 -16.28
CA ARG A 51 6.40 -18.78 -16.38
C ARG A 51 5.99 -18.12 -15.07
N LEU A 52 5.43 -18.87 -14.11
CA LEU A 52 4.89 -18.38 -12.84
C LEU A 52 3.98 -17.15 -13.00
N GLY A 53 3.14 -17.14 -14.04
CA GLY A 53 2.28 -16.01 -14.34
C GLY A 53 3.02 -14.67 -14.53
N GLY A 54 4.29 -14.68 -14.95
CA GLY A 54 5.07 -13.46 -15.21
C GLY A 54 5.88 -12.94 -14.01
N ILE A 55 5.86 -13.61 -12.85
CA ILE A 55 6.72 -13.24 -11.68
C ILE A 55 8.20 -13.19 -12.06
N ILE A 56 8.62 -14.07 -12.96
CA ILE A 56 10.00 -14.12 -13.45
C ILE A 56 10.41 -12.82 -14.16
N GLN A 57 9.47 -12.12 -14.81
CA GLN A 57 9.76 -10.82 -15.41
C GLN A 57 10.10 -9.78 -14.34
N ALA A 58 9.36 -9.75 -13.23
CA ALA A 58 9.60 -8.80 -12.16
C ALA A 58 10.98 -9.03 -11.50
N LEU A 59 11.36 -10.30 -11.31
CA LEU A 59 12.69 -10.66 -10.85
C LEU A 59 13.80 -10.28 -11.84
N ALA A 60 13.58 -10.51 -13.14
CA ALA A 60 14.53 -10.13 -14.18
C ALA A 60 14.71 -8.60 -14.26
N ASP A 61 13.64 -7.83 -14.10
CA ASP A 61 13.70 -6.37 -14.09
C ASP A 61 14.48 -5.85 -12.87
N ALA A 62 14.24 -6.42 -11.68
CA ALA A 62 14.98 -6.08 -10.47
C ALA A 62 16.49 -6.40 -10.61
N LEU A 63 16.81 -7.60 -11.10
CA LEU A 63 18.20 -8.01 -11.32
C LEU A 63 18.89 -7.13 -12.39
N LYS A 64 18.18 -6.80 -13.47
CA LYS A 64 18.66 -5.89 -14.50
C LYS A 64 19.00 -4.53 -13.91
N LEU A 65 18.11 -3.93 -13.11
CA LEU A 65 18.34 -2.61 -12.53
C LEU A 65 19.51 -2.59 -11.54
N ALA A 66 19.73 -3.70 -10.82
CA ALA A 66 20.83 -3.84 -9.88
C ALA A 66 22.21 -4.01 -10.56
N ILE A 67 22.27 -4.68 -11.72
CA ILE A 67 23.52 -4.94 -12.46
C ILE A 67 23.82 -3.83 -13.48
N LYS A 68 22.79 -3.08 -13.90
CA LYS A 68 22.94 -2.00 -14.87
C LYS A 68 23.94 -0.96 -14.36
N GLU A 69 24.76 -0.45 -15.27
CA GLU A 69 25.71 0.62 -14.98
C GLU A 69 24.99 1.87 -14.47
N ASP A 70 25.44 2.40 -13.32
CA ASP A 70 24.99 3.68 -12.81
C ASP A 70 25.84 4.81 -13.39
N PHE A 71 25.30 5.47 -14.41
CA PHE A 71 25.90 6.59 -15.11
C PHE A 71 25.54 7.92 -14.46
N THR A 72 26.53 8.78 -14.26
CA THR A 72 26.34 10.16 -13.80
C THR A 72 26.80 11.15 -14.89
N PRO A 73 25.90 11.94 -15.49
CA PRO A 73 26.26 12.96 -16.47
C PRO A 73 27.35 13.93 -15.99
N SER A 74 28.26 14.32 -16.89
CA SER A 74 29.34 15.27 -16.60
C SER A 74 28.85 16.70 -16.36
N SER A 75 27.63 17.03 -16.81
CA SER A 75 26.99 18.32 -16.57
C SER A 75 26.57 18.52 -15.11
N ILE A 76 26.47 17.46 -14.30
CA ILE A 76 26.04 17.53 -12.91
C ILE A 76 27.10 18.23 -12.07
N ARG A 77 26.72 19.36 -11.46
CA ARG A 77 27.64 20.18 -10.64
C ARG A 77 27.90 19.57 -9.26
N SER A 78 26.88 18.94 -8.67
CA SER A 78 26.98 18.36 -7.33
C SER A 78 26.56 16.89 -7.35
N LYS A 79 27.57 16.00 -7.36
CA LYS A 79 27.35 14.54 -7.27
C LYS A 79 26.67 14.15 -5.96
N PHE A 80 27.01 14.84 -4.87
CA PHE A 80 26.42 14.59 -3.55
C PHE A 80 24.89 14.76 -3.56
N LEU A 81 24.40 15.90 -4.04
CA LEU A 81 22.95 16.15 -4.13
C LEU A 81 22.26 15.20 -5.10
N PHE A 82 22.93 14.90 -6.23
CA PHE A 82 22.41 13.97 -7.21
C PHE A 82 22.18 12.58 -6.63
N THR A 83 23.15 12.03 -5.89
CA THR A 83 23.05 10.70 -5.27
C THR A 83 22.08 10.66 -4.09
N ILE A 84 22.01 11.72 -3.28
CA ILE A 84 21.18 11.74 -2.07
C ILE A 84 19.69 11.97 -2.38
N ALA A 85 19.36 12.69 -3.44
CA ALA A 85 17.96 13.01 -3.76
C ALA A 85 17.04 11.76 -3.85
N PRO A 86 17.37 10.71 -4.64
CA PRO A 86 16.58 9.47 -4.63
C PRO A 86 16.62 8.73 -3.29
N MET A 87 17.71 8.81 -2.54
CA MET A 87 17.82 8.18 -1.21
C MET A 87 16.87 8.83 -0.19
N ILE A 88 16.76 10.16 -0.20
CA ILE A 88 15.82 10.90 0.64
C ILE A 88 14.40 10.48 0.31
N LEU A 89 14.02 10.47 -0.98
CA LEU A 89 12.66 10.09 -1.37
C LEU A 89 12.33 8.67 -0.91
N PHE A 90 13.22 7.71 -1.16
CA PHE A 90 13.04 6.32 -0.74
C PHE A 90 12.97 6.19 0.79
N LEU A 91 13.87 6.85 1.52
CA LEU A 91 13.89 6.82 2.98
C LEU A 91 12.61 7.43 3.57
N MET A 92 12.16 8.59 3.09
CA MET A 92 10.95 9.22 3.60
C MET A 92 9.72 8.35 3.32
N SER A 93 9.58 7.83 2.09
CA SER A 93 8.49 6.91 1.75
C SER A 93 8.49 5.65 2.64
N THR A 94 9.64 5.03 2.90
CA THR A 94 9.71 3.87 3.82
C THR A 94 9.36 4.23 5.26
N LEU A 95 9.73 5.42 5.74
CA LEU A 95 9.42 5.86 7.10
C LEU A 95 7.93 6.17 7.30
N THR A 96 7.20 6.60 6.27
CA THR A 96 5.74 6.86 6.40
C THR A 96 4.94 5.64 6.82
N ILE A 97 5.34 4.45 6.37
CA ILE A 97 4.61 3.21 6.66
C ILE A 97 4.92 2.65 8.05
N ALA A 98 6.02 3.11 8.67
CA ALA A 98 6.59 2.51 9.86
C ALA A 98 5.67 2.64 11.09
N VAL A 99 4.77 3.62 11.08
CA VAL A 99 3.84 3.90 12.19
C VAL A 99 2.42 3.39 11.92
N ILE A 100 2.18 2.73 10.77
CA ILE A 100 0.86 2.18 10.47
C ILE A 100 0.68 0.85 11.21
N PRO A 101 -0.39 0.68 12.03
CA PRO A 101 -0.66 -0.56 12.73
C PRO A 101 -1.18 -1.64 11.78
N PHE A 102 -0.61 -2.84 11.88
CA PHE A 102 -1.05 -4.02 11.12
C PHE A 102 -1.85 -5.02 11.97
N SER A 103 -1.85 -4.86 13.29
CA SER A 103 -2.61 -5.65 14.26
C SER A 103 -2.84 -4.83 15.53
N ASP A 104 -3.74 -5.29 16.38
CA ASP A 104 -3.93 -4.76 17.73
C ASP A 104 -2.73 -5.08 18.65
N TYR A 105 -2.77 -4.60 19.88
CA TYR A 105 -1.79 -4.90 20.92
C TYR A 105 -1.56 -6.40 21.07
N PHE A 106 -0.29 -6.79 21.02
CA PHE A 106 0.16 -8.15 21.26
C PHE A 106 0.75 -8.24 22.66
N THR A 107 0.25 -9.14 23.51
CA THR A 107 0.69 -9.26 24.91
C THR A 107 1.72 -10.37 25.06
N ILE A 108 2.96 -10.00 25.38
CA ILE A 108 4.03 -10.95 25.72
C ILE A 108 4.30 -10.81 27.21
N ASP A 109 4.17 -11.91 27.97
CA ASP A 109 4.47 -11.94 29.40
C ASP A 109 3.74 -10.85 30.23
N GLY A 110 2.54 -10.47 29.81
CA GLY A 110 1.73 -9.42 30.45
C GLY A 110 2.05 -7.98 30.02
N VAL A 111 3.04 -7.78 29.15
CA VAL A 111 3.38 -6.46 28.58
C VAL A 111 2.69 -6.30 27.22
N LYS A 112 1.90 -5.22 27.07
CA LYS A 112 1.25 -4.87 25.81
C LYS A 112 2.26 -4.24 24.86
N HIS A 113 2.36 -4.78 23.66
CA HIS A 113 3.18 -4.20 22.61
C HIS A 113 2.36 -3.82 21.39
N LEU A 114 2.56 -2.59 20.90
CA LEU A 114 1.95 -2.07 19.68
C LEU A 114 2.53 -2.78 18.45
N MET A 115 1.67 -3.29 17.56
CA MET A 115 2.07 -3.96 16.32
C MET A 115 2.23 -2.95 15.18
N GLN A 116 3.33 -2.21 15.27
CA GLN A 116 3.81 -1.21 14.30
C GLN A 116 5.32 -1.39 14.10
N GLY A 117 5.89 -0.83 13.04
CA GLY A 117 7.33 -0.87 12.79
C GLY A 117 8.09 -0.12 13.87
N ILE A 118 7.69 1.13 14.09
CA ILE A 118 8.19 1.99 15.16
C ILE A 118 7.02 2.22 16.13
N PRO A 119 7.14 1.82 17.41
CA PRO A 119 6.09 2.05 18.40
C PRO A 119 6.07 3.54 18.76
N PHE A 120 5.27 4.32 18.03
CA PHE A 120 5.17 5.77 18.20
C PHE A 120 3.71 6.20 18.36
N ASP A 121 3.41 6.93 19.43
CA ASP A 121 2.03 7.31 19.77
C ASP A 121 1.47 8.40 18.86
N GLY A 122 2.34 9.26 18.30
CA GLY A 122 1.94 10.37 17.42
C GLY A 122 1.82 9.99 15.95
N GLY A 123 1.32 8.80 15.61
CA GLY A 123 1.41 8.24 14.26
C GLY A 123 0.88 9.12 13.14
N MET A 124 -0.21 9.84 13.38
CA MET A 124 -0.76 10.76 12.39
C MET A 124 0.16 11.98 12.14
N LEU A 125 0.76 12.54 13.21
CA LEU A 125 1.73 13.64 13.10
C LEU A 125 3.03 13.19 12.45
N TRP A 126 3.46 11.96 12.72
CA TRP A 126 4.62 11.35 12.06
C TRP A 126 4.43 11.31 10.56
N TYR A 127 3.27 10.82 10.10
CA TYR A 127 2.97 10.79 8.67
C TYR A 127 3.01 12.20 8.07
N LEU A 128 2.33 13.19 8.67
CA LEU A 128 2.31 14.56 8.13
C LEU A 128 3.73 15.15 8.07
N GLY A 129 4.55 14.93 9.10
CA GLY A 129 5.93 15.41 9.12
C GLY A 129 6.82 14.72 8.08
N VAL A 130 6.79 13.39 8.02
CA VAL A 130 7.72 12.61 7.18
C VAL A 130 7.31 12.61 5.71
N ALA A 131 6.01 12.60 5.40
CA ALA A 131 5.53 12.66 4.02
C ALA A 131 5.97 13.96 3.34
N SER A 132 5.88 15.11 4.04
CA SER A 132 6.33 16.42 3.56
C SER A 132 7.80 16.44 3.12
N LEU A 133 8.65 15.67 3.81
CA LEU A 133 10.09 15.61 3.54
C LEU A 133 10.41 14.88 2.23
N SER A 134 9.51 14.03 1.74
CA SER A 134 9.68 13.31 0.48
C SER A 134 9.73 14.28 -0.72
N ILE A 135 9.01 15.40 -0.65
CA ILE A 135 8.94 16.44 -1.68
C ILE A 135 10.30 17.11 -1.90
N TYR A 136 11.10 17.26 -0.84
CA TYR A 136 12.47 17.77 -0.97
C TYR A 136 13.36 16.85 -1.82
N GLY A 137 13.14 15.53 -1.74
CA GLY A 137 13.80 14.57 -2.62
C GLY A 137 13.51 14.83 -4.10
N ILE A 138 12.25 15.11 -4.44
CA ILE A 138 11.82 15.46 -5.81
C ILE A 138 12.47 16.76 -6.28
N MET A 139 12.44 17.81 -5.44
CA MET A 139 13.02 19.12 -5.78
C MET A 139 14.53 19.05 -5.98
N LEU A 140 15.24 18.37 -5.06
CA LEU A 140 16.68 18.19 -5.13
C LEU A 140 17.09 17.38 -6.36
N ALA A 141 16.31 16.37 -6.75
CA ALA A 141 16.57 15.57 -7.95
C ALA A 141 16.56 16.43 -9.22
N GLY A 142 15.52 17.25 -9.41
CA GLY A 142 15.44 18.13 -10.58
C GLY A 142 16.43 19.31 -10.56
N TYR A 143 16.86 19.77 -9.38
CA TYR A 143 17.92 20.77 -9.27
C TYR A 143 19.31 20.17 -9.57
N ALA A 144 19.60 19.00 -9.01
CA ALA A 144 20.89 18.34 -9.15
C ALA A 144 21.15 17.82 -10.57
N SER A 145 20.08 17.51 -11.33
CA SER A 145 20.16 17.02 -12.71
C SER A 145 20.71 18.05 -13.71
N ASN A 146 20.80 19.34 -13.33
CA ASN A 146 21.32 20.44 -14.17
C ASN A 146 20.70 20.50 -15.59
N ASN A 147 19.44 20.09 -15.72
CA ASN A 147 18.65 20.12 -16.95
C ASN A 147 17.36 20.92 -16.72
N LYS A 148 17.10 21.93 -17.58
CA LYS A 148 15.94 22.82 -17.44
C LYS A 148 14.60 22.07 -17.50
N TYR A 149 14.49 21.03 -18.32
CA TYR A 149 13.25 20.25 -18.42
C TYR A 149 12.99 19.45 -17.14
N SER A 150 14.05 18.85 -16.60
CA SER A 150 13.99 18.09 -15.35
C SER A 150 13.67 18.98 -14.15
N LEU A 151 14.26 20.19 -14.10
CA LEU A 151 13.95 21.21 -13.10
C LEU A 151 12.51 21.71 -13.19
N LEU A 152 12.00 22.00 -14.39
CA LEU A 152 10.59 22.39 -14.57
C LEU A 152 9.63 21.26 -14.13
N GLY A 153 10.01 20.02 -14.40
CA GLY A 153 9.26 18.85 -13.96
C GLY A 153 9.21 18.67 -12.46
N SER A 154 10.35 18.79 -11.78
CA SER A 154 10.38 18.69 -10.33
C SER A 154 9.60 19.83 -9.66
N LEU A 155 9.66 21.05 -10.19
CA LEU A 155 8.91 22.19 -9.66
C LEU A 155 7.39 21.99 -9.80
N ARG A 156 6.92 21.45 -10.92
CA ARG A 156 5.49 21.12 -11.12
C ARG A 156 5.02 20.02 -10.17
N ALA A 157 5.80 18.94 -10.07
CA ALA A 157 5.49 17.83 -9.18
C ALA A 157 5.46 18.27 -7.71
N ALA A 158 6.48 19.01 -7.27
CA ALA A 158 6.57 19.54 -5.92
C ALA A 158 5.42 20.51 -5.60
N SER A 159 5.11 21.44 -6.50
CA SER A 159 3.98 22.36 -6.31
C SER A 159 2.63 21.63 -6.29
N GLY A 160 2.51 20.52 -7.02
CA GLY A 160 1.35 19.62 -6.96
C GLY A 160 1.23 18.97 -5.59
N ALA A 161 2.26 18.24 -5.15
CA ALA A 161 2.29 17.56 -3.85
C ALA A 161 1.98 18.52 -2.68
N ILE A 162 2.70 19.65 -2.59
CA ILE A 162 2.50 20.66 -1.52
C ILE A 162 1.05 21.17 -1.49
N SER A 163 0.45 21.41 -2.66
CA SER A 163 -0.91 21.96 -2.72
C SER A 163 -1.98 20.97 -2.25
N TYR A 164 -1.73 19.67 -2.37
CA TYR A 164 -2.63 18.61 -1.93
C TYR A 164 -2.33 18.10 -0.52
N GLU A 165 -1.13 18.36 0.00
CA GLU A 165 -0.75 18.08 1.38
C GLU A 165 -1.60 18.88 2.38
N ILE A 166 -1.88 20.15 2.08
CA ILE A 166 -2.70 21.03 2.93
C ILE A 166 -4.13 20.50 3.13
N PRO A 167 -4.95 20.29 2.07
CA PRO A 167 -6.30 19.73 2.24
C PRO A 167 -6.29 18.31 2.80
N LEU A 168 -5.25 17.51 2.54
CA LEU A 168 -5.06 16.20 3.17
C LEU A 168 -4.89 16.34 4.70
N GLY A 169 -4.00 17.25 5.14
CA GLY A 169 -3.80 17.55 6.57
C GLY A 169 -5.07 18.08 7.24
N LEU A 170 -5.86 18.91 6.55
CA LEU A 170 -7.15 19.39 7.07
C LEU A 170 -8.19 18.25 7.18
N ALA A 171 -8.24 17.34 6.21
CA ALA A 171 -9.10 16.15 6.31
C ALA A 171 -8.70 15.28 7.51
N VAL A 172 -7.40 15.10 7.74
CA VAL A 172 -6.87 14.41 8.93
C VAL A 172 -7.29 15.09 10.23
N VAL A 173 -7.23 16.42 10.32
CA VAL A 173 -7.65 17.16 11.52
C VAL A 173 -9.11 16.85 11.86
N SER A 174 -10.00 16.76 10.88
CA SER A 174 -11.39 16.38 11.13
C SER A 174 -11.53 14.95 11.69
N MET A 175 -10.65 14.02 11.30
CA MET A 175 -10.62 12.66 11.87
C MET A 175 -10.09 12.65 13.31
N ILE A 176 -9.04 13.44 13.60
CA ILE A 176 -8.50 13.60 14.95
C ILE A 176 -9.58 14.13 15.90
N LEU A 177 -10.34 15.16 15.48
CA LEU A 177 -11.44 15.70 16.27
C LEU A 177 -12.56 14.68 16.51
N THR A 178 -12.80 13.78 15.56
CA THR A 178 -13.85 12.76 15.65
C THR A 178 -13.47 11.64 16.61
N TYR A 179 -12.22 11.19 16.58
CA TYR A 179 -11.74 10.05 17.37
C TYR A 179 -10.99 10.44 18.65
N ASP A 180 -10.80 11.73 18.93
CA ASP A 180 -10.09 12.24 20.12
C ASP A 180 -8.74 11.55 20.41
N SER A 181 -8.01 11.21 19.34
CA SER A 181 -6.67 10.60 19.44
C SER A 181 -5.81 11.00 18.24
N ILE A 182 -4.50 10.82 18.39
CA ILE A 182 -3.50 11.01 17.34
C ILE A 182 -2.86 9.65 16.96
N ASN A 183 -3.10 8.62 17.77
CA ASN A 183 -2.60 7.27 17.54
C ASN A 183 -3.50 6.55 16.54
N LEU A 184 -2.89 6.03 15.47
CA LEU A 184 -3.60 5.28 14.43
C LEU A 184 -4.23 3.99 14.94
N ASN A 185 -3.70 3.38 16.00
CA ASN A 185 -4.29 2.17 16.58
C ASN A 185 -5.62 2.47 17.26
N ASP A 186 -5.71 3.60 17.96
CA ASP A 186 -6.94 4.02 18.65
C ASP A 186 -8.06 4.30 17.66
N PHE A 187 -7.73 4.84 16.47
CA PHE A 187 -8.70 5.02 15.39
C PHE A 187 -9.32 3.68 15.00
N VAL A 188 -8.50 2.64 14.83
CA VAL A 188 -8.99 1.31 14.46
C VAL A 188 -9.83 0.69 15.58
N LEU A 189 -9.45 0.89 16.84
CA LEU A 189 -10.22 0.39 17.99
C LEU A 189 -11.59 1.05 18.09
N GLN A 190 -11.69 2.36 17.91
CA GLN A 190 -12.97 3.07 17.94
C GLN A 190 -13.87 2.72 16.73
N GLN A 191 -13.27 2.29 15.62
CA GLN A 191 -13.98 1.81 14.42
C GLN A 191 -14.60 0.41 14.55
N GLN A 192 -14.31 -0.31 15.64
CA GLN A 192 -14.94 -1.61 15.93
C GLN A 192 -16.37 -1.46 16.46
N GLY A 193 -16.75 -0.26 16.91
CA GLY A 193 -18.09 0.07 17.37
C GLY A 193 -19.15 0.01 16.27
N SER A 194 -20.38 0.33 16.66
CA SER A 194 -21.52 0.45 15.75
C SER A 194 -22.00 1.90 15.74
N PHE A 195 -22.18 2.45 14.54
CA PHE A 195 -22.78 3.75 14.31
C PHE A 195 -23.99 3.58 13.40
N LEU A 196 -25.19 3.95 13.87
CA LEU A 196 -26.46 3.78 13.14
C LEU A 196 -26.71 2.34 12.62
N GLY A 197 -26.22 1.32 13.34
CA GLY A 197 -26.35 -0.08 12.93
C GLY A 197 -25.38 -0.53 11.83
N LEU A 198 -24.49 0.37 11.38
CA LEU A 198 -23.36 0.10 10.50
C LEU A 198 -22.06 0.06 11.33
N PRO A 199 -20.96 -0.50 10.79
CA PRO A 199 -19.67 -0.40 11.45
C PRO A 199 -19.28 1.08 11.59
N SER A 200 -18.70 1.50 12.72
CA SER A 200 -18.26 2.87 12.97
C SER A 200 -17.02 3.29 12.15
N TRP A 201 -16.91 2.79 10.91
CA TRP A 201 -15.85 3.09 9.97
C TRP A 201 -15.82 4.57 9.63
N GLY A 202 -14.61 5.13 9.52
CA GLY A 202 -14.42 6.55 9.26
C GLY A 202 -15.09 7.05 7.99
N ILE A 203 -15.26 6.19 6.96
CA ILE A 203 -15.97 6.59 5.75
C ILE A 203 -17.45 6.93 5.98
N PHE A 204 -18.10 6.30 6.95
CA PHE A 204 -19.51 6.57 7.27
C PHE A 204 -19.65 7.75 8.24
N ILE A 205 -18.70 7.92 9.15
CA ILE A 205 -18.71 9.03 10.11
C ILE A 205 -18.31 10.34 9.43
N GLN A 206 -17.28 10.29 8.56
CA GLN A 206 -16.67 11.45 7.92
C GLN A 206 -16.51 11.23 6.40
N PRO A 207 -17.62 11.14 5.64
CA PRO A 207 -17.56 10.86 4.20
C PRO A 207 -16.85 11.96 3.40
N LEU A 208 -17.02 13.23 3.79
CA LEU A 208 -16.37 14.35 3.11
C LEU A 208 -14.85 14.33 3.34
N ALA A 209 -14.40 14.07 4.56
CA ALA A 209 -12.97 13.87 4.85
C ALA A 209 -12.39 12.70 4.05
N ALA A 210 -13.12 11.58 3.97
CA ALA A 210 -12.69 10.40 3.21
C ALA A 210 -12.49 10.72 1.73
N ILE A 211 -13.43 11.42 1.09
CA ILE A 211 -13.33 11.81 -0.32
C ILE A 211 -12.13 12.74 -0.54
N ILE A 212 -11.98 13.77 0.31
CA ILE A 212 -10.87 14.72 0.21
C ILE A 212 -9.54 13.99 0.38
N PHE A 213 -9.42 13.16 1.42
CA PHE A 213 -8.20 12.42 1.70
C PHE A 213 -7.83 11.47 0.57
N ILE A 214 -8.79 10.71 0.03
CA ILE A 214 -8.53 9.79 -1.09
C ILE A 214 -8.06 10.57 -2.33
N ILE A 215 -8.72 11.67 -2.69
CA ILE A 215 -8.31 12.49 -3.84
C ILE A 215 -6.90 13.05 -3.63
N CYS A 216 -6.58 13.54 -2.43
CA CYS A 216 -5.25 14.07 -2.13
C CYS A 216 -4.19 12.97 -2.09
N ALA A 217 -4.51 11.77 -1.62
CA ALA A 217 -3.63 10.61 -1.65
C ALA A 217 -3.27 10.21 -3.10
N PHE A 218 -4.22 10.33 -4.05
CA PHE A 218 -3.92 10.17 -5.48
C PHE A 218 -2.93 11.22 -5.99
N ALA A 219 -3.10 12.48 -5.59
CA ALA A 219 -2.18 13.56 -5.97
C ALA A 219 -0.77 13.36 -5.38
N GLU A 220 -0.68 12.99 -4.11
CA GLU A 220 0.59 12.82 -3.39
C GLU A 220 1.44 11.67 -3.95
N THR A 221 0.79 10.62 -4.49
CA THR A 221 1.51 9.50 -5.13
C THR A 221 2.06 9.85 -6.52
N ASN A 222 1.81 11.04 -7.05
CA ASN A 222 2.26 11.51 -8.38
C ASN A 222 1.91 10.54 -9.53
N ARG A 223 0.82 9.79 -9.41
CA ARG A 223 0.34 8.84 -10.41
C ARG A 223 -0.86 9.38 -11.16
N ALA A 224 -1.12 8.87 -12.36
CA ALA A 224 -2.26 9.33 -13.15
C ALA A 224 -3.56 9.10 -12.34
N PRO A 225 -4.47 10.08 -12.28
CA PRO A 225 -4.59 11.24 -13.17
C PRO A 225 -3.79 12.49 -12.78
N PHE A 226 -3.07 12.49 -11.65
CA PHE A 226 -2.27 13.61 -11.10
C PHE A 226 -0.77 13.50 -11.43
N ASP A 227 -0.43 12.74 -12.46
CA ASP A 227 0.93 12.50 -12.91
C ASP A 227 1.46 13.66 -13.76
N LEU A 228 2.01 14.66 -13.06
CA LEU A 228 2.61 15.85 -13.65
C LEU A 228 4.05 15.64 -14.12
N ALA A 229 4.74 14.62 -13.59
CA ALA A 229 6.17 14.37 -13.80
C ALA A 229 6.45 13.32 -14.89
N GLU A 230 5.72 12.19 -14.91
CA GLU A 230 5.92 11.08 -15.86
C GLU A 230 5.21 11.30 -17.20
N GLY A 231 4.53 12.44 -17.40
CA GLY A 231 3.81 12.76 -18.62
C GLY A 231 4.72 12.78 -19.86
N GLU A 232 4.79 11.65 -20.59
CA GLU A 232 5.57 11.48 -21.83
C GLU A 232 5.26 12.54 -22.89
N SER A 233 4.03 13.06 -22.90
CA SER A 233 3.56 14.07 -23.87
C SER A 233 3.86 15.52 -23.46
N GLU A 234 4.32 15.77 -22.22
CA GLU A 234 4.64 17.11 -21.73
C GLU A 234 6.14 17.27 -21.45
N ILE A 235 6.64 16.62 -20.39
CA ILE A 235 8.00 16.85 -19.86
C ILE A 235 8.85 15.57 -19.72
N VAL A 236 8.48 14.51 -20.45
CA VAL A 236 9.34 13.34 -20.75
C VAL A 236 10.05 12.77 -19.50
N ALA A 237 9.29 12.52 -18.43
CA ALA A 237 9.74 11.91 -17.16
C ALA A 237 10.40 12.82 -16.11
N GLY A 238 10.35 14.15 -16.27
CA GLY A 238 10.57 15.11 -15.18
C GLY A 238 11.89 14.91 -14.41
N TYR A 239 11.81 14.64 -13.11
CA TYR A 239 12.99 14.47 -12.25
C TYR A 239 13.71 13.12 -12.40
N HIS A 240 13.16 12.15 -13.14
CA HIS A 240 13.80 10.85 -13.37
C HIS A 240 14.84 10.88 -14.51
N LEU A 241 14.77 11.87 -15.40
CA LEU A 241 15.37 11.82 -16.75
C LEU A 241 16.88 11.53 -16.77
N GLU A 242 17.64 12.14 -15.86
CA GLU A 242 19.12 12.01 -15.82
C GLU A 242 19.60 10.82 -14.98
N TYR A 243 18.69 10.10 -14.32
CA TYR A 243 19.03 9.00 -13.41
C TYR A 243 19.05 7.66 -14.12
N SER A 244 19.97 6.79 -13.68
CA SER A 244 20.14 5.47 -14.26
C SER A 244 20.17 4.37 -13.18
N ALA A 245 20.17 3.11 -13.64
CA ALA A 245 20.26 1.91 -12.81
C ALA A 245 19.51 1.97 -11.47
N MET A 246 20.26 1.94 -10.37
CA MET A 246 19.71 1.82 -9.02
C MET A 246 19.19 3.15 -8.47
N SER A 247 19.78 4.27 -8.90
CA SER A 247 19.29 5.61 -8.57
C SER A 247 17.91 5.87 -9.18
N PHE A 248 17.69 5.46 -10.43
CA PHE A 248 16.36 5.46 -11.05
C PHE A 248 15.39 4.50 -10.34
N ALA A 249 15.86 3.29 -10.02
CA ALA A 249 15.03 2.29 -9.35
C ALA A 249 14.55 2.76 -7.96
N MET A 250 15.35 3.55 -7.24
CA MET A 250 14.93 4.14 -5.95
C MET A 250 13.75 5.10 -6.09
N PHE A 251 13.71 5.95 -7.13
CA PHE A 251 12.53 6.80 -7.39
C PHE A 251 11.28 5.96 -7.64
N PHE A 252 11.41 4.98 -8.54
CA PHE A 252 10.31 4.10 -8.89
C PHE A 252 9.81 3.33 -7.66
N MET A 253 10.72 2.72 -6.88
CA MET A 253 10.37 2.05 -5.62
C MET A 253 9.70 2.99 -4.63
N ALA A 254 10.21 4.22 -4.45
CA ALA A 254 9.65 5.17 -3.52
C ALA A 254 8.20 5.57 -3.85
N GLU A 255 7.85 5.68 -5.12
CA GLU A 255 6.48 5.94 -5.57
C GLU A 255 5.52 4.77 -5.27
N TYR A 256 5.97 3.51 -5.46
CA TYR A 256 5.16 2.35 -5.07
C TYR A 256 5.03 2.20 -3.56
N ILE A 257 6.09 2.55 -2.81
CA ILE A 257 6.04 2.57 -1.34
C ILE A 257 5.07 3.64 -0.87
N ALA A 258 5.11 4.85 -1.44
CA ALA A 258 4.16 5.92 -1.14
C ALA A 258 2.72 5.48 -1.45
N MET A 259 2.48 4.84 -2.61
CA MET A 259 1.15 4.30 -2.95
C MET A 259 0.67 3.23 -1.96
N THR A 260 1.57 2.37 -1.50
CA THR A 260 1.28 1.35 -0.49
C THR A 260 0.98 1.99 0.86
N ALA A 261 1.77 2.99 1.28
CA ALA A 261 1.57 3.73 2.51
C ALA A 261 0.24 4.51 2.50
N MET A 262 -0.09 5.19 1.41
CA MET A 262 -1.39 5.88 1.26
C MET A 262 -2.56 4.91 1.28
N SER A 263 -2.44 3.77 0.59
CA SER A 263 -3.46 2.73 0.60
C SER A 263 -3.68 2.19 2.02
N ALA A 264 -2.59 1.93 2.74
CA ALA A 264 -2.61 1.47 4.12
C ALA A 264 -3.25 2.51 5.05
N LEU A 265 -2.91 3.80 4.90
CA LEU A 265 -3.52 4.89 5.68
C LEU A 265 -5.00 5.06 5.41
N ILE A 266 -5.45 4.99 4.14
CA ILE A 266 -6.88 5.03 3.81
C ILE A 266 -7.62 3.92 4.52
N ILE A 267 -7.07 2.70 4.51
CA ILE A 267 -7.68 1.55 5.18
C ILE A 267 -7.72 1.75 6.70
N THR A 268 -6.63 2.22 7.30
CA THR A 268 -6.54 2.48 8.74
C THR A 268 -7.45 3.60 9.21
N ILE A 269 -7.53 4.71 8.49
CA ILE A 269 -8.29 5.90 8.89
C ILE A 269 -9.77 5.76 8.57
N PHE A 270 -10.16 5.09 7.48
CA PHE A 270 -11.54 5.12 6.99
C PHE A 270 -12.25 3.76 6.92
N PHE A 271 -11.54 2.63 6.85
CA PHE A 271 -12.14 1.30 6.60
C PHE A 271 -11.85 0.27 7.71
N GLY A 272 -11.61 0.72 8.94
CA GLY A 272 -11.47 -0.18 10.08
C GLY A 272 -10.13 -0.88 10.16
N GLY A 273 -9.07 -0.41 9.49
CA GLY A 273 -7.72 -0.98 9.58
C GLY A 273 -7.68 -2.50 9.44
N TYR A 274 -7.04 -3.16 10.41
CA TYR A 274 -6.97 -4.62 10.51
C TYR A 274 -8.24 -5.27 11.09
N SER A 275 -9.13 -4.49 11.70
CA SER A 275 -10.29 -5.01 12.43
C SER A 275 -11.39 -5.56 11.52
N LEU A 276 -12.15 -6.51 12.07
CA LEU A 276 -13.41 -6.98 11.50
C LEU A 276 -14.57 -6.16 12.09
N PRO A 277 -15.61 -5.87 11.30
CA PRO A 277 -16.82 -5.26 11.83
C PRO A 277 -17.40 -6.03 13.01
N TYR A 278 -17.78 -5.32 14.07
CA TYR A 278 -18.51 -5.84 15.24
C TYR A 278 -17.80 -6.89 16.11
N LEU A 279 -16.55 -7.24 15.79
CA LEU A 279 -15.78 -8.25 16.52
C LEU A 279 -14.57 -7.59 17.18
N SER A 280 -14.53 -7.65 18.52
CA SER A 280 -13.35 -7.17 19.25
C SER A 280 -12.23 -8.20 19.22
N THR A 281 -11.02 -7.76 19.56
CA THR A 281 -9.86 -8.63 19.75
C THR A 281 -10.13 -9.72 20.79
N ALA A 282 -10.74 -9.35 21.92
CA ALA A 282 -11.06 -10.28 22.99
C ALA A 282 -12.06 -11.36 22.51
N ASP A 283 -13.05 -10.98 21.70
CA ASP A 283 -14.03 -11.92 21.17
C ASP A 283 -13.39 -12.94 20.22
N LEU A 284 -12.45 -12.50 19.38
CA LEU A 284 -11.73 -13.39 18.46
C LEU A 284 -10.79 -14.35 19.19
N VAL A 285 -10.10 -13.88 20.23
CA VAL A 285 -9.25 -14.72 21.07
C VAL A 285 -10.09 -15.77 21.80
N ASN A 286 -11.18 -15.36 22.44
CA ASN A 286 -12.09 -16.26 23.16
C ASN A 286 -12.74 -17.30 22.24
N ASN A 287 -13.01 -16.93 20.98
CA ASN A 287 -13.65 -17.80 19.98
C ASN A 287 -12.67 -18.32 18.92
N TYR A 288 -11.38 -18.51 19.25
CA TYR A 288 -10.34 -18.91 18.29
C TYR A 288 -10.66 -20.20 17.53
N LYS A 289 -11.44 -21.12 18.12
CA LYS A 289 -11.88 -22.36 17.47
C LYS A 289 -12.77 -22.10 16.25
N ILE A 290 -13.67 -21.13 16.35
CA ILE A 290 -14.54 -20.70 15.24
C ILE A 290 -13.69 -20.02 14.17
N VAL A 291 -12.70 -19.22 14.58
CA VAL A 291 -11.75 -18.58 13.67
C VAL A 291 -10.98 -19.63 12.85
N LEU A 292 -10.43 -20.67 13.50
CA LEU A 292 -9.74 -21.77 12.80
C LEU A 292 -10.64 -22.46 11.78
N LEU A 293 -11.87 -22.80 12.16
CA LEU A 293 -12.83 -23.43 11.25
C LEU A 293 -13.18 -22.52 10.06
N SER A 294 -13.32 -21.22 10.32
CA SER A 294 -13.59 -20.22 9.28
C SER A 294 -12.43 -20.09 8.30
N ILE A 295 -11.19 -20.13 8.79
CA ILE A 295 -9.97 -20.12 7.96
C ILE A 295 -9.94 -21.34 7.05
N VAL A 296 -10.20 -22.55 7.58
CA VAL A 296 -10.30 -23.79 6.79
C VAL A 296 -11.34 -23.61 5.68
N PHE A 297 -12.56 -23.22 6.03
CA PHE A 297 -13.64 -23.06 5.05
C PHE A 297 -13.30 -22.06 3.95
N ILE A 298 -12.75 -20.89 4.31
CA ILE A 298 -12.37 -19.84 3.36
C ILE A 298 -11.23 -20.32 2.46
N ILE A 299 -10.18 -20.92 3.00
CA ILE A 299 -9.03 -21.39 2.23
C ILE A 299 -9.42 -22.51 1.28
N THR A 300 -10.24 -23.48 1.70
CA THR A 300 -10.73 -24.55 0.83
C THR A 300 -11.55 -23.97 -0.34
N ILE A 301 -12.46 -23.02 -0.07
CA ILE A 301 -13.27 -22.37 -1.11
C ILE A 301 -12.40 -21.58 -2.08
N LEU A 302 -11.47 -20.77 -1.56
CA LEU A 302 -10.56 -19.98 -2.40
C LEU A 302 -9.68 -20.88 -3.26
N GLY A 303 -9.18 -21.99 -2.70
CA GLY A 303 -8.43 -22.99 -3.44
C GLY A 303 -9.25 -23.61 -4.56
N PHE A 304 -10.52 -23.96 -4.29
CA PHE A 304 -11.43 -24.48 -5.31
C PHE A 304 -11.73 -23.46 -6.42
N ILE A 305 -12.05 -22.22 -6.05
CA ILE A 305 -12.28 -21.12 -7.00
C ILE A 305 -11.04 -20.89 -7.87
N PHE A 306 -9.85 -20.89 -7.28
CA PHE A 306 -8.60 -20.72 -8.00
C PHE A 306 -8.37 -21.83 -9.02
N VAL A 307 -8.62 -23.10 -8.66
CA VAL A 307 -8.52 -24.24 -9.58
C VAL A 307 -9.50 -24.11 -10.75
N LEU A 308 -10.75 -23.70 -10.49
CA LEU A 308 -11.72 -23.44 -11.55
C LEU A 308 -11.27 -22.31 -12.47
N TRP A 309 -10.80 -21.21 -11.89
CA TRP A 309 -10.31 -20.04 -12.63
C TRP A 309 -9.12 -20.40 -13.52
N ILE A 310 -8.16 -21.19 -13.03
CA ILE A 310 -6.97 -21.56 -13.79
C ILE A 310 -7.31 -22.47 -14.97
N ASN A 311 -8.23 -23.42 -14.76
CA ASN A 311 -8.68 -24.32 -15.82
C ASN A 311 -9.42 -23.56 -16.93
N LYS A 312 -10.12 -22.48 -16.58
CA LYS A 312 -10.83 -21.62 -17.55
C LYS A 312 -9.88 -20.70 -18.32
N ASN A 313 -8.95 -20.04 -17.62
CA ASN A 313 -8.23 -18.90 -18.18
C ASN A 313 -6.83 -19.24 -18.71
N ASN A 314 -6.16 -20.28 -18.21
CA ASN A 314 -4.83 -20.65 -18.69
C ASN A 314 -4.91 -21.72 -19.79
N VAL A 315 -5.62 -21.41 -20.88
CA VAL A 315 -5.85 -22.29 -22.03
C VAL A 315 -5.34 -21.63 -23.31
N THR A 316 -4.77 -22.42 -24.21
CA THR A 316 -4.37 -21.95 -25.55
C THR A 316 -5.59 -21.76 -26.45
N ARG A 317 -5.66 -20.60 -27.13
CA ARG A 317 -6.66 -20.37 -28.19
C ARG A 317 -6.40 -21.23 -29.45
N TYR A 318 -5.18 -21.73 -29.62
CA TYR A 318 -4.75 -22.53 -30.79
C TYR A 318 -4.36 -23.95 -30.38
N LYS A 319 -4.64 -24.94 -31.24
CA LYS A 319 -4.22 -26.34 -31.01
C LYS A 319 -2.71 -26.47 -31.22
N VAL A 320 -1.94 -26.60 -30.14
CA VAL A 320 -0.49 -26.82 -30.15
C VAL A 320 -0.17 -28.20 -29.58
N THR A 321 0.75 -28.94 -30.22
CA THR A 321 1.11 -30.33 -29.88
C THR A 321 1.82 -30.46 -28.52
N ASN A 322 2.65 -29.49 -28.13
CA ASN A 322 3.37 -29.51 -26.84
C ASN A 322 3.19 -28.18 -26.08
N ASP A 323 2.06 -28.05 -25.37
CA ASP A 323 1.73 -26.83 -24.62
C ASP A 323 2.28 -26.89 -23.19
N PHE A 324 3.33 -26.11 -22.92
CA PHE A 324 3.93 -25.95 -21.59
C PHE A 324 2.91 -25.50 -20.52
N ARG A 325 1.84 -24.78 -20.91
CA ARG A 325 0.79 -24.33 -19.99
C ARG A 325 0.00 -25.46 -19.36
N LYS A 326 -0.14 -26.60 -20.03
CA LYS A 326 -0.80 -27.79 -19.45
C LYS A 326 0.00 -28.35 -18.30
N LYS A 327 1.34 -28.36 -18.43
CA LYS A 327 2.26 -28.76 -17.35
C LYS A 327 2.20 -27.76 -16.19
N GLU A 328 2.19 -26.46 -16.49
CA GLU A 328 2.01 -25.41 -15.48
C GLU A 328 0.67 -25.51 -14.76
N ASN A 329 -0.44 -25.73 -15.45
CA ASN A 329 -1.75 -25.91 -14.83
C ASN A 329 -1.78 -27.14 -13.92
N LYS A 330 -1.14 -28.24 -14.32
CA LYS A 330 -1.01 -29.41 -13.46
C LYS A 330 -0.19 -29.06 -12.21
N PHE A 331 0.92 -28.34 -12.38
CA PHE A 331 1.75 -27.87 -11.28
C PHE A 331 0.97 -26.98 -10.31
N TYR A 332 0.32 -25.92 -10.79
CA TYR A 332 -0.47 -25.01 -9.96
C TYR A 332 -1.57 -25.73 -9.18
N LYS A 333 -2.30 -26.67 -9.83
CA LYS A 333 -3.34 -27.46 -9.15
C LYS A 333 -2.79 -28.34 -8.03
N ILE A 334 -1.65 -29.00 -8.28
CA ILE A 334 -0.98 -29.81 -7.26
C ILE A 334 -0.52 -28.92 -6.11
N CYS A 335 0.15 -27.80 -6.41
CA CYS A 335 0.60 -26.85 -5.39
C CYS A 335 -0.56 -26.29 -4.57
N THR A 336 -1.67 -25.86 -5.20
CA THR A 336 -2.82 -25.34 -4.47
C THR A 336 -3.47 -26.39 -3.60
N PHE A 337 -3.60 -27.63 -4.09
CA PHE A 337 -4.15 -28.73 -3.30
C PHE A 337 -3.24 -29.05 -2.11
N ILE A 338 -1.93 -29.10 -2.30
CA ILE A 338 -0.95 -29.34 -1.22
C ILE A 338 -1.03 -28.21 -0.18
N VAL A 339 -1.03 -26.95 -0.60
CA VAL A 339 -1.09 -25.81 0.32
C VAL A 339 -2.38 -25.84 1.14
N VAL A 340 -3.54 -26.01 0.49
CA VAL A 340 -4.85 -26.10 1.15
C VAL A 340 -4.89 -27.30 2.11
N ALA A 341 -4.44 -28.48 1.68
CA ALA A 341 -4.43 -29.67 2.53
C ALA A 341 -3.52 -29.50 3.76
N ILE A 342 -2.33 -28.91 3.58
CA ILE A 342 -1.40 -28.64 4.69
C ILE A 342 -2.02 -27.63 5.66
N THR A 343 -2.59 -26.52 5.16
CA THR A 343 -3.21 -25.52 6.03
C THR A 343 -4.40 -26.10 6.79
N ASP A 344 -5.22 -26.92 6.13
CA ASP A 344 -6.40 -27.52 6.74
C ASP A 344 -5.99 -28.53 7.81
N VAL A 345 -5.00 -29.39 7.53
CA VAL A 345 -4.45 -30.35 8.51
C VAL A 345 -3.86 -29.62 9.71
N ILE A 346 -3.11 -28.55 9.51
CA ILE A 346 -2.56 -27.74 10.61
C ILE A 346 -3.70 -27.13 11.44
N CYS A 347 -4.70 -26.52 10.80
CA CYS A 347 -5.83 -25.90 11.50
C CYS A 347 -6.67 -26.93 12.27
N PHE A 348 -6.93 -28.11 11.69
CA PHE A 348 -7.64 -29.18 12.39
C PHE A 348 -6.83 -29.74 13.56
N TYR A 349 -5.52 -29.97 13.37
CA TYR A 349 -4.64 -30.39 14.45
C TYR A 349 -4.70 -29.41 15.63
N LEU A 350 -4.54 -28.11 15.34
CA LEU A 350 -4.64 -27.01 16.30
C LEU A 350 -6.02 -26.90 16.96
N TYR A 351 -7.09 -27.20 16.22
CA TYR A 351 -8.45 -27.22 16.75
C TYR A 351 -8.65 -28.33 17.80
N PHE A 352 -8.11 -29.52 17.56
CA PHE A 352 -8.25 -30.67 18.46
C PHE A 352 -7.29 -30.65 19.65
N THR A 353 -6.05 -30.17 19.46
CA THR A 353 -5.05 -30.07 20.55
C THR A 353 -5.32 -28.89 21.47
N GLY A 354 -5.97 -27.85 20.95
CA GLY A 354 -6.22 -26.60 21.66
C GLY A 354 -4.99 -25.70 21.70
N LEU A 355 -5.21 -24.38 21.65
CA LEU A 355 -4.14 -23.39 21.75
C LEU A 355 -4.04 -22.83 23.17
N GLN A 356 -2.80 -22.68 23.65
CA GLN A 356 -2.47 -21.86 24.82
C GLN A 356 -2.77 -20.38 24.55
N SER A 357 -2.85 -19.54 25.58
CA SER A 357 -3.19 -18.10 25.47
C SER A 357 -2.34 -17.37 24.43
N LEU A 358 -1.01 -17.53 24.49
CA LEU A 358 -0.08 -16.93 23.53
C LEU A 358 -0.32 -17.42 22.10
N GLY A 359 -0.68 -18.69 21.92
CA GLY A 359 -1.04 -19.23 20.62
C GLY A 359 -2.29 -18.56 20.04
N GLN A 360 -3.31 -18.32 20.88
CA GLN A 360 -4.57 -17.69 20.46
C GLN A 360 -4.32 -16.24 19.99
N GLU A 361 -3.50 -15.49 20.71
CA GLU A 361 -3.11 -14.13 20.31
C GLU A 361 -2.33 -14.10 19.00
N ILE A 362 -1.41 -15.04 18.79
CA ILE A 362 -0.67 -15.16 17.53
C ILE A 362 -1.63 -15.45 16.37
N LEU A 363 -2.59 -16.35 16.54
CA LEU A 363 -3.57 -16.67 15.51
C LEU A 363 -4.37 -15.42 15.10
N VAL A 364 -4.86 -14.65 16.07
CA VAL A 364 -5.62 -13.41 15.81
C VAL A 364 -4.74 -12.36 15.14
N THR A 365 -3.47 -12.24 15.54
CA THR A 365 -2.49 -11.35 14.92
C THR A 365 -2.26 -11.71 13.45
N ILE A 366 -2.12 -13.00 13.12
CA ILE A 366 -1.95 -13.47 11.73
C ILE A 366 -3.21 -13.19 10.91
N LEU A 367 -4.40 -13.40 11.49
CA LEU A 367 -5.67 -13.08 10.85
C LEU A 367 -5.76 -11.58 10.51
N TYR A 368 -5.45 -10.72 11.46
CA TYR A 368 -5.44 -9.27 11.29
C TYR A 368 -4.43 -8.79 10.25
N LEU A 369 -3.21 -9.33 10.27
CA LEU A 369 -2.22 -9.06 9.23
C LEU A 369 -2.75 -9.43 7.84
N THR A 370 -3.44 -10.57 7.73
CA THR A 370 -4.04 -11.04 6.47
C THR A 370 -5.17 -10.13 6.00
N ILE A 371 -6.07 -9.72 6.90
CA ILE A 371 -7.18 -8.81 6.60
C ILE A 371 -6.65 -7.44 6.18
N PHE A 372 -5.69 -6.90 6.93
CA PHE A 372 -5.07 -5.62 6.64
C PHE A 372 -4.37 -5.64 5.27
N ALA A 373 -3.60 -6.68 4.99
CA ALA A 373 -2.95 -6.86 3.69
C ALA A 373 -3.97 -6.97 2.55
N LEU A 374 -5.07 -7.70 2.75
CA LEU A 374 -6.13 -7.86 1.75
C LEU A 374 -6.86 -6.53 1.48
N LYS A 375 -7.28 -5.81 2.52
CA LYS A 375 -7.93 -4.49 2.37
C LYS A 375 -6.98 -3.50 1.69
N THR A 376 -5.71 -3.47 2.09
CA THR A 376 -4.68 -2.63 1.46
C THR A 376 -4.49 -2.99 -0.01
N PHE A 377 -4.49 -4.29 -0.35
CA PHE A 377 -4.40 -4.75 -1.74
C PHE A 377 -5.62 -4.35 -2.57
N VAL A 378 -6.83 -4.37 -2.00
CA VAL A 378 -8.03 -3.85 -2.66
C VAL A 378 -7.89 -2.36 -2.95
N MET A 379 -7.39 -1.57 -2.00
CA MET A 379 -7.16 -0.14 -2.23
C MET A 379 -6.08 0.09 -3.29
N LEU A 380 -4.99 -0.68 -3.28
CA LEU A 380 -3.96 -0.66 -4.34
C LEU A 380 -4.54 -1.00 -5.73
N PHE A 381 -5.47 -1.96 -5.80
CA PHE A 381 -6.20 -2.25 -7.02
C PHE A 381 -7.02 -1.03 -7.50
N VAL A 382 -7.68 -0.31 -6.58
CA VAL A 382 -8.38 0.94 -6.90
C VAL A 382 -7.41 1.99 -7.45
N PHE A 383 -6.22 2.15 -6.85
CA PHE A 383 -5.19 3.06 -7.38
C PHE A 383 -4.83 2.74 -8.84
N ILE A 384 -4.55 1.47 -9.12
CA ILE A 384 -4.21 1.02 -10.48
C ILE A 384 -5.42 1.19 -11.41
N TRP A 385 -6.62 0.85 -10.97
CA TRP A 385 -7.82 0.95 -11.80
C TRP A 385 -8.10 2.40 -12.21
N VAL A 386 -8.02 3.33 -11.27
CA VAL A 386 -8.19 4.77 -11.54
C VAL A 386 -7.14 5.28 -12.53
N ARG A 387 -5.87 4.87 -12.37
CA ARG A 387 -4.76 5.25 -13.27
C ARG A 387 -5.06 4.97 -14.74
N TRP A 388 -5.73 3.86 -15.03
CA TRP A 388 -6.01 3.40 -16.40
C TRP A 388 -7.41 3.75 -16.90
N THR A 389 -8.26 4.36 -16.07
CA THR A 389 -9.64 4.72 -16.42
C THR A 389 -9.83 6.22 -16.54
N VAL A 390 -9.21 7.00 -15.64
CA VAL A 390 -9.41 8.46 -15.57
C VAL A 390 -8.37 9.16 -16.46
N PRO A 391 -8.79 10.12 -17.31
CA PRO A 391 -7.86 10.90 -18.12
C PRO A 391 -6.96 11.77 -17.25
N ARG A 392 -5.76 12.07 -17.75
CA ARG A 392 -4.82 12.97 -17.09
C ARG A 392 -5.39 14.39 -16.99
N PHE A 393 -5.22 15.02 -15.83
CA PHE A 393 -5.56 16.43 -15.66
C PHE A 393 -4.36 17.32 -15.98
N ARG A 394 -4.65 18.50 -16.54
CA ARG A 394 -3.61 19.53 -16.72
C ARG A 394 -3.26 20.16 -15.37
N TYR A 395 -2.01 20.58 -15.20
CA TYR A 395 -1.50 21.27 -14.01
C TYR A 395 -2.45 22.36 -13.47
N ASP A 396 -2.95 23.24 -14.33
CA ASP A 396 -3.83 24.33 -13.92
C ASP A 396 -5.17 23.82 -13.33
N GLN A 397 -5.70 22.71 -13.85
CA GLN A 397 -6.93 22.09 -13.35
C GLN A 397 -6.71 21.41 -12.01
N ILE A 398 -5.56 20.78 -11.83
CA ILE A 398 -5.12 20.16 -10.57
C ILE A 398 -5.00 21.25 -9.50
N GLN A 399 -4.28 22.33 -9.78
CA GLN A 399 -4.14 23.44 -8.84
C GLN A 399 -5.50 24.07 -8.47
N ARG A 400 -6.36 24.27 -9.46
CA ARG A 400 -7.72 24.79 -9.23
C ARG A 400 -8.56 23.86 -8.36
N LEU A 401 -8.47 22.54 -8.58
CA LEU A 401 -9.19 21.55 -7.78
C LEU A 401 -8.73 21.56 -6.32
N GLY A 402 -7.41 21.58 -6.07
CA GLY A 402 -6.83 21.64 -4.73
C GLY A 402 -7.25 22.91 -3.98
N TRP A 403 -7.01 24.08 -4.57
CA TRP A 403 -7.17 25.38 -3.91
C TRP A 403 -8.61 25.90 -3.89
N GLU A 404 -9.36 25.81 -4.98
CA GLU A 404 -10.72 26.38 -5.04
C GLU A 404 -11.79 25.44 -4.50
N LYS A 405 -11.55 24.12 -4.47
CA LYS A 405 -12.57 23.13 -4.07
C LYS A 405 -12.18 22.35 -2.82
N LEU A 406 -11.09 21.60 -2.86
CA LEU A 406 -10.75 20.67 -1.77
C LEU A 406 -10.42 21.39 -0.47
N MET A 407 -9.66 22.48 -0.54
CA MET A 407 -9.29 23.25 0.65
C MET A 407 -10.50 23.89 1.36
N PRO A 408 -11.39 24.66 0.68
CA PRO A 408 -12.60 25.18 1.32
C PRO A 408 -13.51 24.08 1.87
N LEU A 409 -13.66 22.96 1.15
CA LEU A 409 -14.47 21.82 1.61
C LEU A 409 -13.86 21.16 2.86
N ALA A 410 -12.54 21.07 2.97
CA ALA A 410 -11.88 20.51 4.14
C ALA A 410 -12.09 21.40 5.37
N ILE A 411 -11.95 22.72 5.22
CA ILE A 411 -12.23 23.68 6.30
C ILE A 411 -13.70 23.60 6.72
N PHE A 412 -14.61 23.55 5.76
CA PHE A 412 -16.04 23.38 6.03
C PHE A 412 -16.33 22.09 6.81
N ASN A 413 -15.66 20.98 6.45
CA ASN A 413 -15.80 19.71 7.17
C ASN A 413 -15.30 19.79 8.61
N ILE A 414 -14.18 20.47 8.86
CA ILE A 414 -13.66 20.68 10.22
C ILE A 414 -14.67 21.47 11.05
N ILE A 415 -15.24 22.54 10.49
CA ILE A 415 -16.22 23.39 11.18
C ILE A 415 -17.46 22.59 11.56
N ILE A 416 -18.01 21.79 10.64
CA ILE A 416 -19.15 20.91 10.94
C ILE A 416 -18.79 19.90 12.03
N THR A 417 -17.65 19.23 11.87
CA THR A 417 -17.18 18.24 12.84
C THR A 417 -17.03 18.85 14.23
N ALA A 418 -16.43 20.03 14.33
CA ALA A 418 -16.28 20.75 15.60
C ALA A 418 -17.65 21.09 16.23
N MET A 419 -18.62 21.55 15.44
CA MET A 419 -19.98 21.77 15.96
C MET A 419 -20.62 20.48 16.46
N VAL A 420 -20.53 19.39 15.69
CA VAL A 420 -21.11 18.10 16.07
C VAL A 420 -20.46 17.54 17.34
N VAL A 421 -19.14 17.64 17.49
CA VAL A 421 -18.43 17.17 18.70
C VAL A 421 -18.78 18.01 19.92
N VAL A 422 -18.95 19.33 19.76
CA VAL A 422 -19.28 20.23 20.89
C VAL A 422 -20.74 20.12 21.33
N TYR A 423 -21.68 19.95 20.39
CA TYR A 423 -23.13 19.88 20.69
C TYR A 423 -23.67 18.45 20.83
N GLY A 424 -22.93 17.45 20.35
CA GLY A 424 -23.32 16.03 20.35
C GLY A 424 -22.81 15.24 21.55
N ASN A 425 -21.86 15.79 22.30
CA ASN A 425 -21.57 15.39 23.69
C ASN A 425 -22.53 16.10 24.64
#